data_AF-A0A7V2CK03-F1
#
_entry.id   AF-A0A7V2CK03-F1
#
_cell.length_a   1.000
_cell.length_b   1.000
_cell.length_c   1.000
_cell.angle_alpha   90.00
_cell.angle_beta   90.00
_cell.angle_gamma   90.00
#
_symmetry.space_group_name_H-M   'P 1'
#
loop_
_entity.id
_entity.type
_entity.pdbx_description
1 polymer ?
#
loop_
_entity_poly.entity_id
_entity_poly.type
_entity_poly.pdbx_seq_one_letter_code
_entity_poly.pdbx_strand_id
1 'polypeptide(L)'
;MRRCLIWSLWLVTLTGARGFAETPPRQNEGDAQPAAPPLGGVRQTPHLSQIIERAKGLGPWSEQARWIAAAHQAMWQRNGWTSEPDQFAMRLATAVETSPPWRLDQRLDTVVRMTSERYSLDSEQQADLRARITRQVVAFTARFAPTLIQNFELFVDLRTQGRPLDAEAVADLVRASRPVFEEFRKEIDPLMTEFENTLREEQREIFRRDRQALEKRVEFMAGRLDEWAAGRWRPEEWGMDHDPLWKASHGQSEPEAGAVPPQAVAAEPSNLDGVAAFETAWELYVRQFIERYQLDAAQQTTARAILADLQKQAALHWEKCREEYDMLTRRPADGSTAQQLQQRRSRLAAIEAPIDALYQELVRRLDALPTTAQQRAARPPDSRQEADTP
;
A
#
# COMPACT_ATOMS: atom_id res chain seq x y z
N MET A 1 12.17 -9.95 -4.53
CA MET A 1 11.33 -10.35 -3.39
C MET A 1 12.10 -10.68 -2.13
N ARG A 2 13.42 -10.52 -2.15
CA ARG A 2 14.18 -9.87 -1.06
C ARG A 2 14.27 -8.37 -1.30
N ARG A 3 13.10 -7.84 -1.57
CA ARG A 3 12.92 -6.53 -2.17
C ARG A 3 12.01 -5.75 -1.31
N CYS A 4 10.90 -6.30 -0.91
CA CYS A 4 9.78 -5.55 -0.41
C CYS A 4 9.91 -4.76 0.87
N LEU A 5 11.02 -4.72 1.61
CA LEU A 5 11.17 -3.68 2.64
C LEU A 5 11.95 -2.47 2.14
N ILE A 6 12.97 -2.75 1.34
CA ILE A 6 13.60 -1.75 0.50
C ILE A 6 12.57 -1.38 -0.57
N TRP A 7 12.19 -2.22 -1.53
CA TRP A 7 11.04 -2.06 -2.43
C TRP A 7 9.69 -1.60 -1.82
N SER A 8 9.26 -1.82 -0.59
CA SER A 8 8.04 -1.14 -0.08
C SER A 8 8.26 0.37 0.06
N LEU A 9 9.38 0.76 0.67
CA LEU A 9 9.82 2.16 0.77
C LEU A 9 10.39 2.69 -0.56
N TRP A 10 10.74 1.81 -1.51
CA TRP A 10 11.47 2.09 -2.74
C TRP A 10 10.67 1.85 -4.05
N LEU A 11 9.43 1.34 -3.99
CA LEU A 11 8.52 1.19 -5.15
C LEU A 11 7.39 2.19 -5.13
N VAL A 12 7.35 3.05 -4.14
CA VAL A 12 6.72 4.34 -4.39
C VAL A 12 7.50 5.06 -5.51
N THR A 13 8.69 4.61 -5.94
CA THR A 13 9.56 5.27 -6.93
C THR A 13 9.88 4.47 -8.21
N LEU A 14 8.93 3.73 -8.79
CA LEU A 14 9.09 3.16 -10.14
C LEU A 14 7.90 3.49 -11.05
N THR A 15 7.96 4.71 -11.60
CA THR A 15 7.50 5.23 -12.92
C THR A 15 7.08 6.69 -12.79
N GLY A 16 7.98 7.62 -13.11
CA GLY A 16 7.61 9.01 -13.32
C GLY A 16 8.81 9.94 -13.26
N ALA A 17 9.27 10.45 -14.43
CA ALA A 17 9.98 11.72 -14.57
C ALA A 17 10.26 12.08 -16.04
N ARG A 18 9.63 13.16 -16.53
CA ARG A 18 10.21 14.27 -17.33
C ARG A 18 9.11 15.33 -17.57
N GLY A 19 9.35 16.64 -17.65
CA GLY A 19 10.55 17.44 -17.46
C GLY A 19 10.16 18.91 -17.21
N PHE A 20 11.06 19.67 -16.59
CA PHE A 20 11.00 21.14 -16.54
C PHE A 20 12.18 21.67 -17.37
N ALA A 21 11.85 22.31 -18.48
CA ALA A 21 12.65 23.35 -19.11
C ALA A 21 11.63 24.31 -19.71
N GLU A 22 11.07 25.19 -18.86
CA GLU A 22 10.56 26.52 -19.18
C GLU A 22 9.90 27.10 -17.92
N THR A 23 10.42 28.25 -17.47
CA THR A 23 9.90 29.06 -16.37
C THR A 23 8.64 29.78 -16.86
N PRO A 24 7.43 29.55 -16.30
CA PRO A 24 6.31 30.43 -16.60
C PRO A 24 6.37 31.69 -15.73
N PRO A 25 5.89 32.83 -16.23
CA PRO A 25 5.85 34.07 -15.46
C PRO A 25 4.86 33.96 -14.29
N ARG A 26 5.17 34.67 -13.19
CA ARG A 26 4.25 34.86 -12.06
C ARG A 26 2.93 35.47 -12.56
N GLN A 27 1.80 34.82 -12.26
CA GLN A 27 0.47 35.43 -12.31
C GLN A 27 -0.26 35.20 -10.98
N ASN A 28 -0.88 36.28 -10.51
CA ASN A 28 -1.67 36.40 -9.28
C ASN A 28 -3.09 35.82 -9.43
N GLU A 29 -3.57 35.27 -8.31
CA GLU A 29 -4.94 35.24 -7.74
C GLU A 29 -6.16 34.91 -8.62
N GLY A 30 -6.85 33.83 -8.22
CA GLY A 30 -8.19 33.44 -8.68
C GLY A 30 -8.45 31.97 -8.35
N ASP A 31 -9.04 31.68 -7.19
CA ASP A 31 -9.19 30.37 -6.55
C ASP A 31 -9.86 29.29 -7.42
N ALA A 32 -9.03 28.52 -8.12
CA ALA A 32 -9.31 27.15 -8.50
C ALA A 32 -8.00 26.38 -8.46
N GLN A 33 -7.82 25.54 -7.45
CA GLN A 33 -6.64 24.70 -7.31
C GLN A 33 -6.56 23.79 -8.55
N PRO A 34 -5.51 23.90 -9.38
CA PRO A 34 -5.44 23.13 -10.61
C PRO A 34 -5.45 21.65 -10.26
N ALA A 35 -6.30 20.88 -10.94
CA ALA A 35 -6.28 19.42 -10.85
C ALA A 35 -4.83 18.95 -11.05
N ALA A 36 -4.33 18.16 -10.09
CA ALA A 36 -2.99 17.62 -10.17
C ALA A 36 -2.79 17.00 -11.56
N PRO A 37 -1.70 17.33 -12.27
CA PRO A 37 -1.48 16.79 -13.60
C PRO A 37 -1.54 15.26 -13.50
N PRO A 38 -2.22 14.56 -14.43
CA PRO A 38 -2.14 13.11 -14.47
C PRO A 38 -0.65 12.73 -14.50
N LEU A 39 -0.27 11.63 -13.85
CA LEU A 39 1.08 11.04 -13.87
C LEU A 39 1.43 10.51 -15.28
N GLY A 40 1.23 11.35 -16.29
CA GLY A 40 1.17 11.04 -17.70
C GLY A 40 2.53 10.67 -18.25
N GLY A 41 2.68 9.37 -18.55
CA GLY A 41 3.34 8.89 -19.76
C GLY A 41 4.84 9.11 -19.83
N VAL A 42 5.60 8.50 -18.92
CA VAL A 42 6.98 8.12 -19.26
C VAL A 42 6.92 7.22 -20.49
N ARG A 43 7.70 7.53 -21.53
CA ARG A 43 8.02 6.52 -22.56
C ARG A 43 8.74 5.40 -21.83
N GLN A 44 8.01 4.32 -21.53
CA GLN A 44 8.65 3.10 -21.07
C GLN A 44 9.74 2.79 -22.07
N THR A 45 10.99 2.72 -21.60
CA THR A 45 12.05 2.22 -22.48
C THR A 45 11.64 0.79 -22.85
N PRO A 46 11.88 0.35 -24.10
CA PRO A 46 11.59 -1.02 -24.49
C PRO A 46 12.14 -2.05 -23.49
N HIS A 47 13.30 -1.75 -22.87
CA HIS A 47 13.91 -2.54 -21.80
C HIS A 47 13.02 -2.66 -20.55
N LEU A 48 12.52 -1.55 -20.00
CA LEU A 48 11.67 -1.59 -18.80
C LEU A 48 10.36 -2.34 -19.06
N SER A 49 9.74 -2.13 -20.23
CA SER A 49 8.55 -2.90 -20.61
C SER A 49 8.83 -4.40 -20.66
N GLN A 50 9.97 -4.81 -21.23
CA GLN A 50 10.37 -6.22 -21.26
C GLN A 50 10.56 -6.79 -19.86
N ILE A 51 11.22 -6.06 -18.94
CA ILE A 51 11.39 -6.53 -17.56
C ILE A 51 10.03 -6.66 -16.85
N ILE A 52 9.11 -5.70 -17.05
CA ILE A 52 7.76 -5.76 -16.48
C ILE A 52 6.99 -6.97 -17.00
N GLU A 53 7.02 -7.24 -18.31
CA GLU A 53 6.34 -8.41 -18.88
C GLU A 53 6.94 -9.72 -18.36
N ARG A 54 8.26 -9.80 -18.23
CA ARG A 54 8.92 -10.95 -17.59
C ARG A 54 8.52 -11.11 -16.12
N ALA A 55 8.41 -10.00 -15.38
CA ALA A 55 7.97 -10.03 -13.99
C ALA A 55 6.51 -10.49 -13.84
N LYS A 56 5.62 -10.09 -14.76
CA LYS A 56 4.25 -10.62 -14.84
C LYS A 56 4.21 -12.11 -15.14
N GLY A 57 5.19 -12.61 -15.89
CA GLY A 57 5.37 -14.04 -16.18
C GLY A 57 5.77 -14.89 -14.96
N LEU A 58 6.13 -14.29 -13.82
CA LEU A 58 6.46 -15.01 -12.57
C LEU A 58 5.22 -15.54 -11.82
N GLY A 59 4.01 -15.29 -12.33
CA GLY A 59 2.75 -15.69 -11.72
C GLY A 59 1.95 -14.51 -11.15
N PRO A 60 0.81 -14.78 -10.50
CA PRO A 60 -0.04 -13.75 -9.91
C PRO A 60 0.72 -12.92 -8.87
N TRP A 61 0.65 -11.59 -8.98
CA TRP A 61 1.31 -10.73 -8.00
C TRP A 61 0.81 -10.92 -6.57
N SER A 62 -0.46 -11.31 -6.40
CA SER A 62 -1.06 -11.58 -5.08
C SER A 62 -0.33 -12.69 -4.31
N GLU A 63 0.13 -13.74 -4.98
CA GLU A 63 0.92 -14.80 -4.34
C GLU A 63 2.27 -14.29 -3.87
N GLN A 64 2.91 -13.50 -4.73
CA GLN A 64 4.18 -12.87 -4.42
C GLN A 64 4.05 -11.91 -3.23
N ALA A 65 3.03 -11.06 -3.25
CA ALA A 65 2.68 -10.12 -2.18
C ALA A 65 2.43 -10.84 -0.85
N ARG A 66 1.81 -12.02 -0.87
CA ARG A 66 1.61 -12.85 0.32
C ARG A 66 2.93 -13.32 0.93
N TRP A 67 3.88 -13.81 0.11
CA TRP A 67 5.20 -14.22 0.61
C TRP A 67 5.99 -13.05 1.16
N ILE A 68 5.92 -11.91 0.48
CA ILE A 68 6.49 -10.65 0.93
C ILE A 68 5.94 -10.24 2.30
N ALA A 69 4.63 -10.28 2.47
CA ALA A 69 3.97 -9.89 3.72
C ALA A 69 4.34 -10.83 4.87
N ALA A 70 4.40 -12.14 4.61
CA ALA A 70 4.86 -13.12 5.59
C ALA A 70 6.32 -12.86 6.03
N ALA A 71 7.19 -12.53 5.07
CA ALA A 71 8.58 -12.19 5.35
C ALA A 71 8.71 -10.93 6.22
N HIS A 72 7.91 -9.89 5.93
CA HIS A 72 7.83 -8.69 6.77
C HIS A 72 7.37 -9.03 8.18
N GLN A 73 6.29 -9.80 8.32
CA GLN A 73 5.73 -10.18 9.61
C GLN A 73 6.75 -10.95 10.46
N ALA A 74 7.44 -11.94 9.89
CA ALA A 74 8.48 -12.70 10.57
C ALA A 74 9.63 -11.78 11.05
N MET A 75 10.04 -10.83 10.22
CA MET A 75 11.07 -9.86 10.58
C MET A 75 10.61 -8.94 11.73
N TRP A 76 9.39 -8.42 11.70
CA TRP A 76 8.83 -7.59 12.79
C TRP A 76 8.76 -8.36 14.11
N GLN A 77 8.25 -9.59 14.07
CA GLN A 77 8.14 -10.45 15.24
C GLN A 77 9.50 -10.73 15.86
N ARG A 78 10.51 -11.06 15.04
CA ARG A 78 11.86 -11.36 15.51
C ARG A 78 12.53 -10.17 16.20
N ASN A 79 12.27 -8.96 15.71
CA ASN A 79 12.85 -7.74 16.27
C ASN A 79 12.02 -7.14 17.42
N GLY A 80 10.91 -7.79 17.82
CA GLY A 80 10.05 -7.29 18.89
C GLY A 80 9.42 -5.93 18.57
N TRP A 81 9.22 -5.63 17.29
CA TRP A 81 8.60 -4.38 16.83
C TRP A 81 7.09 -4.46 17.02
N THR A 82 6.66 -4.30 18.27
CA THR A 82 5.27 -4.49 18.68
C THR A 82 4.59 -3.19 19.11
N SER A 83 5.28 -2.06 19.07
CA SER A 83 4.66 -0.78 19.43
C SER A 83 3.57 -0.40 18.42
N GLU A 84 2.64 0.46 18.83
CA GLU A 84 1.57 0.91 17.93
C GLU A 84 2.11 1.55 16.63
N PRO A 85 3.15 2.41 16.66
CA PRO A 85 3.86 2.86 15.45
C PRO A 85 4.43 1.74 14.58
N ASP A 86 4.98 0.68 15.20
CA ASP A 86 5.50 -0.48 14.47
C ASP A 86 4.38 -1.23 13.74
N GLN A 87 3.23 -1.40 14.40
CA GLN A 87 2.08 -2.06 13.81
C GLN A 87 1.47 -1.24 12.66
N PHE A 88 1.41 0.09 12.80
CA PHE A 88 1.04 0.95 11.69
C PHE A 88 2.00 0.80 10.49
N ALA A 89 3.31 0.85 10.74
CA ALA A 89 4.32 0.69 9.69
C ALA A 89 4.23 -0.68 8.98
N MET A 90 3.98 -1.76 9.73
CA MET A 90 3.74 -3.10 9.17
C MET A 90 2.51 -3.12 8.26
N ARG A 91 1.38 -2.59 8.74
CA ARG A 91 0.14 -2.54 7.95
C ARG A 91 0.31 -1.71 6.68
N LEU A 92 1.00 -0.57 6.79
CA LEU A 92 1.28 0.30 5.66
C LEU A 92 2.14 -0.43 4.61
N ALA A 93 3.25 -1.06 5.03
CA ALA A 93 4.13 -1.79 4.13
C ALA A 93 3.39 -2.94 3.43
N THR A 94 2.67 -3.77 4.18
CA THR A 94 1.90 -4.90 3.62
C THR A 94 0.79 -4.45 2.68
N ALA A 95 0.06 -3.37 3.00
CA ALA A 95 -0.97 -2.81 2.13
C ALA A 95 -0.38 -2.31 0.80
N VAL A 96 0.76 -1.61 0.84
CA VAL A 96 1.45 -1.14 -0.37
C VAL A 96 1.89 -2.30 -1.26
N GLU A 97 2.30 -3.43 -0.67
CA GLU A 97 2.74 -4.61 -1.43
C GLU A 97 1.62 -5.39 -2.10
N THR A 98 0.36 -5.16 -1.74
CA THR A 98 -0.78 -5.73 -2.49
C THR A 98 -0.85 -5.21 -3.92
N SER A 99 -0.37 -3.98 -4.14
CA SER A 99 -0.29 -3.36 -5.46
C SER A 99 1.04 -3.70 -6.14
N PRO A 100 1.05 -4.18 -7.38
CA PRO A 100 2.30 -4.55 -8.04
C PRO A 100 3.21 -3.35 -8.30
N PRO A 101 4.53 -3.56 -8.44
CA PRO A 101 5.53 -2.51 -8.62
C PRO A 101 5.27 -1.56 -9.77
N TRP A 102 4.63 -2.05 -10.84
CA TRP A 102 4.30 -1.26 -12.03
C TRP A 102 2.98 -0.47 -11.91
N ARG A 103 2.33 -0.48 -10.73
CA ARG A 103 1.11 0.29 -10.39
C ARG A 103 1.44 1.37 -9.37
N LEU A 104 2.35 2.28 -9.76
CA LEU A 104 2.88 3.32 -8.88
C LEU A 104 1.79 4.19 -8.26
N ASP A 105 0.82 4.56 -9.08
CA ASP A 105 -0.38 5.31 -8.71
C ASP A 105 -1.11 4.66 -7.54
N GLN A 106 -1.38 3.36 -7.62
CA GLN A 106 -2.09 2.62 -6.57
C GLN A 106 -1.27 2.53 -5.28
N ARG A 107 0.04 2.36 -5.40
CA ARG A 107 0.96 2.34 -4.24
C ARG A 107 1.01 3.71 -3.55
N LEU A 108 1.14 4.79 -4.32
CA LEU A 108 1.09 6.16 -3.83
C LEU A 108 -0.24 6.48 -3.15
N ASP A 109 -1.36 6.14 -3.78
CA ASP A 109 -2.70 6.34 -3.23
C ASP A 109 -2.87 5.59 -1.90
N THR A 110 -2.35 4.36 -1.80
CA THR A 110 -2.35 3.59 -0.55
C THR A 110 -1.57 4.29 0.56
N VAL A 111 -0.37 4.78 0.27
CA VAL A 111 0.44 5.53 1.24
C VAL A 111 -0.27 6.79 1.71
N VAL A 112 -0.75 7.61 0.77
CA VAL A 112 -1.44 8.86 1.09
C VAL A 112 -2.69 8.56 1.93
N ARG A 113 -3.54 7.63 1.49
CA ARG A 113 -4.78 7.28 2.19
C ARG A 113 -4.51 6.82 3.63
N MET A 114 -3.63 5.84 3.83
CA MET A 114 -3.36 5.31 5.16
C MET A 114 -2.68 6.33 6.08
N THR A 115 -1.83 7.18 5.53
CA THR A 115 -1.19 8.28 6.27
C THR A 115 -2.23 9.35 6.65
N SER A 116 -3.13 9.70 5.73
CA SER A 116 -4.24 10.61 6.00
C SER A 116 -5.17 10.09 7.09
N GLU A 117 -5.54 8.81 7.03
CA GLU A 117 -6.34 8.14 8.06
C GLU A 117 -5.62 8.17 9.43
N ARG A 118 -4.33 7.81 9.45
CA ARG A 118 -3.51 7.75 10.67
C ARG A 118 -3.46 9.06 11.43
N TYR A 119 -3.29 10.17 10.73
CA TYR A 119 -3.16 11.50 11.34
C TYR A 119 -4.46 12.31 11.27
N SER A 120 -5.57 11.72 10.81
CA SER A 120 -6.84 12.43 10.58
C SER A 120 -6.63 13.75 9.83
N LEU A 121 -5.89 13.67 8.71
CA LEU A 121 -5.58 14.83 7.88
C LEU A 121 -6.87 15.36 7.23
N ASP A 122 -7.00 16.68 7.18
CA ASP A 122 -8.05 17.30 6.38
C ASP A 122 -7.72 17.24 4.86
N SER A 123 -8.64 17.72 4.03
CA SER A 123 -8.49 17.69 2.58
C SER A 123 -7.30 18.51 2.07
N GLU A 124 -6.96 19.62 2.73
CA GLU A 124 -5.85 20.48 2.35
C GLU A 124 -4.52 19.81 2.70
N GLN A 125 -4.39 19.31 3.94
CA GLN A 125 -3.25 18.53 4.39
C GLN A 125 -3.03 17.28 3.54
N GLN A 126 -4.09 16.56 3.15
CA GLN A 126 -4.01 15.40 2.27
C GLN A 126 -3.52 15.76 0.87
N ALA A 127 -4.00 16.87 0.29
CA ALA A 127 -3.56 17.34 -1.02
C ALA A 127 -2.07 17.74 -0.99
N ASP A 128 -1.64 18.46 0.05
CA ASP A 128 -0.24 18.83 0.27
C ASP A 128 0.65 17.58 0.43
N LEU A 129 0.26 16.63 1.30
CA LEU A 129 0.97 15.36 1.48
C LEU A 129 1.13 14.61 0.16
N ARG A 130 0.04 14.47 -0.62
CA ARG A 130 0.06 13.82 -1.93
C ARG A 130 1.03 14.52 -2.88
N ALA A 131 0.99 15.85 -2.96
CA ALA A 131 1.85 16.63 -3.83
C ALA A 131 3.33 16.47 -3.46
N ARG A 132 3.66 16.52 -2.16
CA ARG A 132 5.03 16.33 -1.65
C ARG A 132 5.56 14.93 -1.93
N ILE A 133 4.82 13.89 -1.52
CA ILE A 133 5.22 12.50 -1.76
C ILE A 133 5.42 12.28 -3.24
N THR A 134 4.47 12.69 -4.09
CA THR A 134 4.55 12.51 -5.55
C THR A 134 5.79 13.18 -6.13
N ARG A 135 6.06 14.44 -5.75
CA ARG A 135 7.23 15.19 -6.22
C ARG A 135 8.52 14.50 -5.81
N GLN A 136 8.63 14.14 -4.53
CA GLN A 136 9.82 13.48 -4.00
C GLN A 136 10.06 12.15 -4.71
N VAL A 137 9.00 11.38 -4.86
CA VAL A 137 9.02 10.09 -5.54
C VAL A 137 9.50 10.21 -6.98
N VAL A 138 8.95 11.16 -7.73
CA VAL A 138 9.30 11.39 -9.14
C VAL A 138 10.77 11.78 -9.27
N ALA A 139 11.22 12.75 -8.46
CA ALA A 139 12.60 13.22 -8.46
C ALA A 139 13.59 12.09 -8.08
N PHE A 140 13.23 11.36 -7.03
CA PHE A 140 14.00 10.24 -6.50
C PHE A 140 14.11 9.11 -7.56
N THR A 141 12.98 8.72 -8.17
CA THR A 141 12.92 7.72 -9.25
C THR A 141 13.84 8.10 -10.41
N ALA A 142 13.75 9.35 -10.86
CA ALA A 142 14.54 9.85 -11.98
C ALA A 142 16.05 9.68 -11.73
N ARG A 143 16.48 10.02 -10.51
CA ARG A 143 17.88 10.00 -10.10
C ARG A 143 18.45 8.58 -10.06
N PHE A 144 17.66 7.61 -9.60
CA PHE A 144 18.14 6.24 -9.37
C PHE A 144 17.56 5.17 -10.30
N ALA A 145 16.80 5.56 -11.32
CA ALA A 145 16.17 4.63 -12.27
C ALA A 145 17.14 3.57 -12.82
N PRO A 146 18.38 3.89 -13.26
CA PRO A 146 19.31 2.88 -13.76
C PRO A 146 19.62 1.78 -12.73
N THR A 147 19.96 2.17 -11.50
CA THR A 147 20.25 1.24 -10.41
C THR A 147 19.00 0.44 -10.02
N LEU A 148 17.84 1.09 -9.93
CA LEU A 148 16.58 0.43 -9.59
C LEU A 148 16.17 -0.60 -10.66
N ILE A 149 16.38 -0.30 -11.95
CA ILE A 149 16.11 -1.20 -13.07
C ILE A 149 17.09 -2.37 -13.09
N GLN A 150 18.39 -2.11 -12.97
CA GLN A 150 19.42 -3.15 -12.93
C GLN A 150 19.19 -4.11 -11.76
N ASN A 151 18.89 -3.54 -10.59
CA ASN A 151 18.42 -4.32 -9.48
C ASN A 151 17.19 -5.08 -9.96
N PHE A 152 16.12 -4.43 -10.41
CA PHE A 152 14.86 -5.10 -10.77
C PHE A 152 15.07 -6.36 -11.62
N GLU A 153 15.85 -6.22 -12.69
CA GLU A 153 16.25 -7.25 -13.63
C GLU A 153 16.91 -8.47 -12.97
N LEU A 154 17.95 -8.28 -12.15
CA LEU A 154 18.68 -9.38 -11.48
C LEU A 154 17.77 -10.39 -10.77
N PHE A 155 16.71 -9.93 -10.12
CA PHE A 155 15.78 -10.83 -9.42
C PHE A 155 14.75 -11.45 -10.34
N VAL A 156 14.29 -10.71 -11.35
CA VAL A 156 13.42 -11.31 -12.37
C VAL A 156 14.17 -12.46 -13.02
N ASP A 157 15.46 -12.28 -13.32
CA ASP A 157 16.34 -13.33 -13.81
C ASP A 157 16.45 -14.50 -12.84
N LEU A 158 16.83 -14.26 -11.58
CA LEU A 158 16.97 -15.33 -10.58
C LEU A 158 15.67 -16.12 -10.40
N ARG A 159 14.52 -15.43 -10.32
CA ARG A 159 13.21 -16.09 -10.19
C ARG A 159 12.82 -16.87 -11.44
N THR A 160 13.06 -16.31 -12.62
CA THR A 160 12.78 -17.01 -13.89
C THR A 160 13.63 -18.27 -14.02
N GLN A 161 14.86 -18.25 -13.48
CA GLN A 161 15.77 -19.40 -13.47
C GLN A 161 15.50 -20.40 -12.34
N GLY A 162 14.50 -20.15 -11.47
CA GLY A 162 14.24 -20.97 -10.29
C GLY A 162 15.38 -20.97 -9.27
N ARG A 163 16.29 -19.98 -9.34
CA ARG A 163 17.44 -19.90 -8.46
C ARG A 163 17.09 -19.11 -7.19
N PRO A 164 17.40 -19.63 -5.99
CA PRO A 164 17.29 -18.85 -4.77
C PRO A 164 18.31 -17.71 -4.78
N LEU A 165 18.10 -16.72 -3.90
CA LEU A 165 19.13 -15.74 -3.58
C LEU A 165 20.11 -16.30 -2.55
N ASP A 166 21.36 -16.46 -2.95
CA ASP A 166 22.49 -16.77 -2.06
C ASP A 166 23.08 -15.49 -1.44
N ALA A 167 24.08 -15.66 -0.57
CA ALA A 167 24.72 -14.57 0.15
C ALA A 167 25.53 -13.63 -0.76
N GLU A 168 26.12 -14.15 -1.84
CA GLU A 168 26.91 -13.36 -2.79
C GLU A 168 26.01 -12.44 -3.61
N ALA A 169 24.93 -12.99 -4.19
CA ALA A 169 23.93 -12.22 -4.92
C ALA A 169 23.27 -11.16 -4.03
N VAL A 170 23.05 -11.46 -2.75
CA VAL A 170 22.58 -10.47 -1.77
C VAL A 170 23.63 -9.39 -1.53
N ALA A 171 24.89 -9.75 -1.33
CA ALA A 171 25.95 -8.78 -1.08
C ALA A 171 26.12 -7.81 -2.25
N ASP A 172 26.11 -8.32 -3.48
CA ASP A 172 26.19 -7.50 -4.70
C ASP A 172 25.00 -6.56 -4.83
N LEU A 173 23.78 -7.06 -4.60
CA LEU A 173 22.57 -6.26 -4.61
C LEU A 173 22.63 -5.13 -3.57
N VAL A 174 23.09 -5.45 -2.36
CA VAL A 174 23.20 -4.48 -1.26
C VAL A 174 24.26 -3.42 -1.57
N ARG A 175 25.42 -3.81 -2.11
CA ARG A 175 26.45 -2.84 -2.54
C ARG A 175 25.92 -1.92 -3.64
N ALA A 176 25.22 -2.47 -4.64
CA ALA A 176 24.61 -1.67 -5.70
C ALA A 176 23.51 -0.72 -5.17
N SER A 177 22.77 -1.15 -4.15
CA SER A 177 21.65 -0.38 -3.57
C SER A 177 22.08 0.58 -2.46
N ARG A 178 23.34 0.57 -2.02
CA ARG A 178 23.81 1.40 -0.91
C ARG A 178 23.69 2.92 -1.19
N PRO A 179 24.14 3.45 -2.34
CA PRO A 179 24.01 4.89 -2.61
C PRO A 179 22.55 5.34 -2.65
N VAL A 180 21.70 4.42 -3.11
CA VAL A 180 20.26 4.56 -3.19
C VAL A 180 19.72 4.72 -1.75
N PHE A 181 19.97 3.73 -0.87
CA PHE A 181 19.60 3.79 0.55
C PHE A 181 20.08 5.04 1.30
N GLU A 182 21.35 5.41 1.13
CA GLU A 182 21.94 6.57 1.78
C GLU A 182 21.26 7.88 1.36
N GLU A 183 20.93 8.03 0.08
CA GLU A 183 20.25 9.23 -0.39
C GLU A 183 18.82 9.32 0.12
N PHE A 184 18.08 8.20 0.15
CA PHE A 184 16.76 8.18 0.75
C PHE A 184 16.76 8.61 2.21
N ARG A 185 17.74 8.17 3.01
CA ARG A 185 17.91 8.63 4.39
C ARG A 185 18.10 10.14 4.48
N LYS A 186 18.89 10.73 3.58
CA LYS A 186 19.10 12.19 3.55
C LYS A 186 17.85 12.95 3.16
N GLU A 187 17.05 12.38 2.27
CA GLU A 187 15.88 13.03 1.68
C GLU A 187 14.61 12.89 2.54
N ILE A 188 14.49 11.82 3.34
CA ILE A 188 13.30 11.60 4.18
C ILE A 188 13.24 12.56 5.37
N ASP A 189 14.36 12.95 5.95
CA ASP A 189 14.39 13.84 7.13
C ASP A 189 13.82 15.25 6.84
N PRO A 190 14.23 15.94 5.75
CA PRO A 190 13.61 17.20 5.35
C PRO A 190 12.11 17.04 5.06
N LEU A 191 11.73 15.99 4.32
CA LEU A 191 10.33 15.72 4.00
C LEU A 191 9.47 15.54 5.28
N MET A 192 9.96 14.76 6.24
CA MET A 192 9.30 14.54 7.52
C MET A 192 9.19 15.84 8.34
N THR A 193 10.25 16.64 8.35
CA THR A 193 10.29 17.91 9.09
C THR A 193 9.31 18.92 8.48
N GLU A 194 9.26 19.01 7.15
CA GLU A 194 8.28 19.84 6.44
C GLU A 194 6.85 19.37 6.72
N PHE A 195 6.60 18.06 6.67
CA PHE A 195 5.29 17.51 6.94
C PHE A 195 4.84 17.78 8.39
N GLU A 196 5.72 17.60 9.38
CA GLU A 196 5.44 17.93 10.78
C GLU A 196 4.98 19.37 10.98
N ASN A 197 5.56 20.31 10.23
CA ASN A 197 5.19 21.73 10.30
C ASN A 197 3.76 22.03 9.79
N THR A 198 3.17 21.12 9.00
CA THR A 198 1.78 21.23 8.53
C THR A 198 0.76 20.62 9.48
N LEU A 199 1.22 19.91 10.51
CA LEU A 199 0.37 19.18 11.45
C LEU A 199 -0.02 20.06 12.66
N ARG A 200 -1.23 19.83 13.17
CA ARG A 200 -1.70 20.35 14.47
C ARG A 200 -0.97 19.66 15.62
N GLU A 201 -1.01 20.21 16.84
CA GLU A 201 -0.21 19.69 17.95
C GLU A 201 -0.51 18.22 18.29
N GLU A 202 -1.79 17.83 18.35
CA GLU A 202 -2.20 16.43 18.57
C GLU A 202 -1.66 15.50 17.48
N GLN A 203 -1.72 15.94 16.22
CA GLN A 203 -1.18 15.19 15.07
C GLN A 203 0.35 15.08 15.15
N ARG A 204 1.04 16.15 15.60
CA ARG A 204 2.50 16.18 15.80
C ARG A 204 2.96 15.22 16.87
N GLU A 205 2.20 15.03 17.96
CA GLU A 205 2.56 14.06 18.99
C GLU A 205 2.55 12.62 18.45
N ILE A 206 1.52 12.25 17.67
CA ILE A 206 1.46 10.95 16.99
C ILE A 206 2.63 10.83 16.00
N PHE A 207 2.84 11.86 15.18
CA PHE A 207 3.89 11.89 14.17
C PHE A 207 5.30 11.74 14.76
N ARG A 208 5.62 12.42 15.87
CA ARG A 208 6.93 12.31 16.55
C ARG A 208 7.20 10.90 17.06
N ARG A 209 6.18 10.23 17.61
CA ARG A 209 6.27 8.81 18.02
C ARG A 209 6.52 7.90 16.81
N ASP A 210 5.77 8.11 15.73
CA ASP A 210 5.91 7.35 14.48
C ASP A 210 7.30 7.55 13.85
N ARG A 211 7.81 8.79 13.83
CA ARG A 211 9.15 9.17 13.38
C ARG A 211 10.25 8.51 14.21
N GLN A 212 10.16 8.56 15.54
CA GLN A 212 11.15 7.92 16.41
C GLN A 212 11.22 6.40 16.17
N ALA A 213 10.07 5.76 15.96
CA ALA A 213 10.02 4.34 15.64
C ALA A 213 10.61 4.05 14.24
N LEU A 214 10.35 4.93 13.26
CA LEU A 214 10.96 4.84 11.93
C LEU A 214 12.49 4.97 11.99
N GLU A 215 13.02 5.94 12.71
CA GLU A 215 14.46 6.15 12.88
C GLU A 215 15.16 4.89 13.44
N LYS A 216 14.58 4.26 14.46
CA LYS A 216 15.08 2.98 15.00
C LYS A 216 15.14 1.87 13.94
N ARG A 217 14.09 1.74 13.12
CA ARG A 217 14.02 0.73 12.05
C ARG A 217 15.00 1.03 10.92
N VAL A 218 15.15 2.30 10.54
CA VAL A 218 16.13 2.75 9.52
C VAL A 218 17.55 2.45 9.99
N GLU A 219 17.87 2.72 11.24
CA GLU A 219 19.21 2.45 11.80
C GLU A 219 19.50 0.95 11.90
N PHE A 220 18.52 0.17 12.36
CA PHE A 220 18.61 -1.30 12.32
C PHE A 220 18.90 -1.79 10.89
N MET A 221 18.16 -1.30 9.90
CA MET A 221 18.36 -1.70 8.50
C MET A 221 19.73 -1.27 7.97
N ALA A 222 20.25 -0.12 8.38
CA ALA A 222 21.58 0.33 7.98
C ALA A 222 22.68 -0.63 8.47
N GLY A 223 22.65 -1.01 9.75
CA GLY A 223 23.61 -1.98 10.29
C GLY A 223 23.52 -3.34 9.60
N ARG A 224 22.31 -3.77 9.24
CA ARG A 224 22.10 -4.99 8.46
C ARG A 224 22.66 -4.91 7.04
N LEU A 225 22.51 -3.78 6.37
CA LEU A 225 23.10 -3.58 5.03
C LEU A 225 24.63 -3.67 5.05
N ASP A 226 25.30 -3.29 6.15
CA ASP A 226 26.74 -3.48 6.31
C ASP A 226 27.12 -4.96 6.44
N GLU A 227 26.37 -5.73 7.23
CA GLU A 227 26.57 -7.18 7.35
C GLU A 227 26.36 -7.90 6.03
N TRP A 228 25.28 -7.57 5.32
CA TRP A 228 24.93 -8.21 4.06
C TRP A 228 25.86 -7.82 2.92
N ALA A 229 26.33 -6.56 2.86
CA ALA A 229 27.36 -6.15 1.90
C ALA A 229 28.66 -6.96 2.05
N ALA A 230 28.94 -7.43 3.26
CA ALA A 230 30.08 -8.29 3.60
C ALA A 230 29.78 -9.80 3.42
N GLY A 231 28.65 -10.18 2.84
CA GLY A 231 28.26 -11.58 2.61
C GLY A 231 27.79 -12.31 3.86
N ARG A 232 27.61 -11.62 5.00
CA ARG A 232 27.10 -12.22 6.25
C ARG A 232 25.58 -12.19 6.27
N TRP A 233 24.97 -12.82 5.27
CA TRP A 233 23.54 -12.82 5.08
C TRP A 233 22.94 -14.21 5.36
N ARG A 234 21.78 -14.26 6.02
CA ARG A 234 21.02 -15.50 6.28
C ARG A 234 19.54 -15.42 5.86
N PRO A 235 18.92 -16.53 5.39
CA PRO A 235 17.51 -16.59 4.97
C PRO A 235 16.54 -15.97 5.95
N GLU A 236 16.71 -16.36 7.21
CA GLU A 236 15.79 -16.05 8.29
C GLU A 236 15.80 -14.55 8.55
N GLU A 237 16.96 -13.89 8.44
CA GLU A 237 17.10 -12.44 8.68
C GLU A 237 16.18 -11.62 7.78
N TRP A 238 15.80 -12.12 6.59
CA TRP A 238 14.87 -11.45 5.66
C TRP A 238 13.51 -12.16 5.59
N GLY A 239 13.22 -13.13 6.46
CA GLY A 239 11.99 -13.92 6.45
C GLY A 239 11.83 -14.77 5.18
N MET A 240 12.94 -15.19 4.58
CA MET A 240 12.99 -15.87 3.29
C MET A 240 13.22 -17.37 3.41
N ASP A 241 13.30 -17.87 4.64
CA ASP A 241 13.22 -19.29 5.00
C ASP A 241 11.88 -19.93 4.57
N HIS A 242 10.86 -19.11 4.28
CA HIS A 242 9.59 -19.54 3.71
C HIS A 242 9.48 -19.38 2.18
N ASP A 243 10.50 -18.86 1.50
CA ASP A 243 10.47 -18.72 0.03
C ASP A 243 10.49 -20.11 -0.62
N PRO A 244 9.55 -20.43 -1.54
CA PRO A 244 9.49 -21.73 -2.19
C PRO A 244 10.77 -22.09 -2.95
N LEU A 245 11.48 -21.13 -3.54
CA LEU A 245 12.76 -21.40 -4.22
C LEU A 245 13.89 -21.68 -3.24
N TRP A 246 13.86 -21.04 -2.06
CA TRP A 246 14.81 -21.34 -1.00
C TRP A 246 14.60 -22.74 -0.45
N LYS A 247 13.34 -23.10 -0.15
CA LYS A 247 12.97 -24.45 0.30
C LYS A 247 13.37 -25.52 -0.73
N ALA A 248 13.06 -25.30 -2.01
CA ALA A 248 13.38 -26.23 -3.09
C ALA A 248 14.90 -26.45 -3.24
N SER A 249 15.70 -25.39 -3.15
CA SER A 249 17.16 -25.49 -3.27
C SER A 249 17.87 -26.18 -2.10
N HIS A 250 17.24 -26.22 -0.93
CA HIS A 250 17.83 -26.83 0.29
C HIS A 250 17.25 -28.21 0.59
N GLY A 251 16.51 -28.82 -0.34
CA GLY A 251 15.90 -30.14 -0.15
C GLY A 251 14.85 -30.16 0.97
N GLN A 252 14.38 -28.99 1.39
CA GLN A 252 13.24 -28.87 2.30
C GLN A 252 11.97 -28.94 1.47
N SER A 253 11.69 -30.12 0.92
CA SER A 253 10.36 -30.41 0.41
C SER A 253 9.40 -30.19 1.57
N GLU A 254 8.44 -29.28 1.38
CA GLU A 254 7.29 -29.22 2.28
C GLU A 254 6.78 -30.65 2.41
N PRO A 255 6.63 -31.21 3.63
CA PRO A 255 6.01 -32.52 3.76
C PRO A 255 4.69 -32.39 3.01
N GLU A 256 4.54 -33.16 1.92
CA GLU A 256 3.30 -33.25 1.16
C GLU A 256 2.21 -33.31 2.21
N ALA A 257 1.45 -32.22 2.36
CA ALA A 257 0.36 -32.16 3.31
C ALA A 257 -0.51 -33.34 2.91
N GLY A 258 -0.43 -34.41 3.71
CA GLY A 258 -0.74 -35.76 3.25
C GLY A 258 -2.06 -35.72 2.53
N ALA A 259 -2.07 -36.21 1.29
CA ALA A 259 -3.26 -36.27 0.46
C ALA A 259 -4.40 -36.87 1.29
N VAL A 260 -5.25 -35.98 1.83
CA VAL A 260 -6.50 -36.38 2.46
C VAL A 260 -7.30 -36.97 1.30
N PRO A 261 -7.66 -38.27 1.32
CA PRO A 261 -8.45 -38.86 0.26
C PRO A 261 -9.73 -38.03 0.09
N PRO A 262 -10.20 -37.79 -1.14
CA PRO A 262 -11.32 -36.90 -1.40
C PRO A 262 -12.58 -37.49 -0.75
N GLN A 263 -12.88 -37.04 0.47
CA GLN A 263 -14.19 -37.22 1.05
C GLN A 263 -15.15 -36.39 0.22
N ALA A 264 -16.13 -37.05 -0.39
CA ALA A 264 -17.24 -36.43 -1.09
C ALA A 264 -18.06 -35.63 -0.07
N VAL A 265 -17.65 -34.38 0.15
CA VAL A 265 -18.46 -33.39 0.85
C VAL A 265 -19.50 -32.91 -0.15
N ALA A 266 -20.78 -33.07 0.22
CA ALA A 266 -21.89 -32.51 -0.52
C ALA A 266 -21.62 -31.03 -0.82
N ALA A 267 -21.95 -30.62 -2.05
CA ALA A 267 -21.72 -29.26 -2.55
C ALA A 267 -22.44 -28.21 -1.70
N GLU A 268 -21.76 -27.71 -0.68
CA GLU A 268 -21.97 -26.36 -0.20
C GLU A 268 -21.34 -25.39 -1.22
N PRO A 269 -22.00 -24.26 -1.54
CA PRO A 269 -21.47 -23.30 -2.49
C PRO A 269 -20.11 -22.81 -2.02
N SER A 270 -19.09 -23.05 -2.83
CA SER A 270 -17.70 -22.71 -2.57
C SER A 270 -17.56 -21.25 -2.15
N ASN A 271 -17.29 -21.04 -0.85
CA ASN A 271 -16.60 -19.86 -0.41
C ASN A 271 -15.17 -19.92 -0.97
N LEU A 272 -14.73 -18.82 -1.56
CA LEU A 272 -13.40 -18.60 -2.11
C LEU A 272 -12.36 -18.55 -0.96
N ASP A 273 -12.07 -19.69 -0.34
CA ASP A 273 -11.08 -19.83 0.73
C ASP A 273 -9.71 -20.20 0.15
N GLY A 274 -8.75 -19.29 0.22
CA GLY A 274 -7.35 -19.56 -0.15
C GLY A 274 -6.48 -18.31 -0.32
N VAL A 275 -7.11 -17.18 -0.60
CA VAL A 275 -6.56 -15.87 -0.23
C VAL A 275 -7.11 -15.63 1.16
N ALA A 276 -6.27 -15.45 2.20
CA ALA A 276 -6.75 -14.86 3.44
C ALA A 276 -7.47 -13.57 3.03
N ALA A 277 -8.81 -13.57 3.09
CA ALA A 277 -9.62 -12.53 2.50
C ALA A 277 -9.11 -11.22 3.06
N PHE A 278 -8.45 -10.42 2.21
CA PHE A 278 -7.99 -9.11 2.63
C PHE A 278 -9.24 -8.38 3.09
N GLU A 279 -9.27 -8.08 4.38
CA GLU A 279 -10.39 -7.41 4.99
C GLU A 279 -10.69 -6.15 4.17
N THR A 280 -11.86 -6.12 3.54
CA THR A 280 -12.25 -5.00 2.68
C THR A 280 -12.31 -3.73 3.52
N ALA A 281 -12.19 -2.56 2.90
CA ALA A 281 -12.33 -1.29 3.62
C ALA A 281 -13.65 -1.19 4.39
N TRP A 282 -14.71 -1.85 3.89
CA TRP A 282 -16.02 -1.92 4.54
C TRP A 282 -16.00 -2.82 5.78
N GLU A 283 -15.36 -4.00 5.71
CA GLU A 283 -15.18 -4.89 6.86
C GLU A 283 -14.37 -4.22 7.97
N LEU A 284 -13.27 -3.55 7.58
CA LEU A 284 -12.44 -2.78 8.50
C LEU A 284 -13.27 -1.68 9.19
N TYR A 285 -14.08 -0.94 8.43
CA TYR A 285 -14.97 0.08 8.98
C TYR A 285 -15.98 -0.52 9.95
N VAL A 286 -16.66 -1.63 9.60
CA VAL A 286 -17.63 -2.29 10.49
C VAL A 286 -16.96 -2.80 11.77
N ARG A 287 -15.75 -3.37 11.68
CA ARG A 287 -15.00 -3.78 12.87
C ARG A 287 -14.70 -2.60 13.78
N GLN A 288 -14.16 -1.52 13.23
CA GLN A 288 -13.89 -0.30 13.99
C GLN A 288 -15.17 0.30 14.59
N PHE A 289 -16.28 0.24 13.88
CA PHE A 289 -17.59 0.70 14.36
C PHE A 289 -18.07 -0.13 15.56
N ILE A 290 -17.97 -1.46 15.48
CA ILE A 290 -18.29 -2.39 16.57
C ILE A 290 -17.45 -2.07 17.82
N GLU A 291 -16.13 -1.90 17.64
CA GLU A 291 -15.20 -1.59 18.72
C GLU A 291 -15.47 -0.21 19.34
N ARG A 292 -15.70 0.80 18.50
CA ARG A 292 -15.94 2.19 18.94
C ARG A 292 -17.20 2.33 19.78
N TYR A 293 -18.30 1.72 19.36
CA TYR A 293 -19.59 1.84 20.05
C TYR A 293 -19.83 0.72 21.07
N GLN A 294 -18.89 -0.22 21.21
CA GLN A 294 -19.00 -1.38 22.10
C GLN A 294 -20.33 -2.10 21.88
N LEU A 295 -20.61 -2.43 20.61
CA LEU A 295 -21.87 -3.08 20.22
C LEU A 295 -22.01 -4.44 20.91
N ASP A 296 -23.21 -4.74 21.41
CA ASP A 296 -23.52 -6.04 21.99
C ASP A 296 -23.60 -7.15 20.92
N ALA A 297 -23.73 -8.41 21.34
CA ALA A 297 -23.72 -9.55 20.42
C ALA A 297 -24.84 -9.49 19.35
N ALA A 298 -26.02 -8.97 19.70
CA ALA A 298 -27.15 -8.87 18.77
C ALA A 298 -26.91 -7.73 17.76
N GLN A 299 -26.41 -6.58 18.23
CA GLN A 299 -26.01 -5.45 17.39
C GLN A 299 -24.87 -5.83 16.45
N GLN A 300 -23.84 -6.55 16.92
CA GLN A 300 -22.74 -7.04 16.08
C GLN A 300 -23.22 -7.99 14.97
N THR A 301 -24.11 -8.91 15.31
CA THR A 301 -24.71 -9.83 14.33
C THR A 301 -25.47 -9.04 13.25
N THR A 302 -26.23 -8.03 13.67
CA THR A 302 -26.97 -7.13 12.76
C THR A 302 -26.01 -6.32 11.88
N ALA A 303 -24.95 -5.75 12.43
CA ALA A 303 -23.93 -5.00 11.70
C ALA A 303 -23.26 -5.86 10.60
N ARG A 304 -22.88 -7.10 10.93
CA ARG A 304 -22.29 -8.04 9.96
C ARG A 304 -23.29 -8.46 8.89
N ALA A 305 -24.57 -8.62 9.23
CA ALA A 305 -25.62 -8.93 8.25
C ALA A 305 -25.86 -7.77 7.27
N ILE A 306 -25.86 -6.52 7.75
CA ILE A 306 -25.95 -5.32 6.89
C ILE A 306 -24.77 -5.27 5.92
N LEU A 307 -23.56 -5.51 6.43
CA LEU A 307 -22.35 -5.54 5.61
C LEU A 307 -22.45 -6.60 4.50
N ALA A 308 -22.82 -7.84 4.84
CA ALA A 308 -22.94 -8.93 3.88
C ALA A 308 -23.99 -8.65 2.79
N ASP A 309 -25.14 -8.06 3.15
CA ASP A 309 -26.18 -7.65 2.20
C ASP A 309 -25.66 -6.60 1.20
N LEU A 310 -24.99 -5.55 1.70
CA LEU A 310 -24.50 -4.48 0.84
C LEU A 310 -23.30 -4.93 -0.01
N GLN A 311 -22.42 -5.80 0.51
CA GLN A 311 -21.35 -6.42 -0.26
C GLN A 311 -21.91 -7.27 -1.41
N LYS A 312 -23.00 -8.02 -1.17
CA LYS A 312 -23.69 -8.78 -2.22
C LYS A 312 -24.26 -7.86 -3.31
N GLN A 313 -24.87 -6.74 -2.93
CA GLN A 313 -25.39 -5.76 -3.89
C GLN A 313 -24.26 -5.11 -4.70
N ALA A 314 -23.15 -4.75 -4.05
CA ALA A 314 -21.97 -4.23 -4.71
C ALA A 314 -21.39 -5.24 -5.71
N ALA A 315 -21.30 -6.52 -5.33
CA ALA A 315 -20.82 -7.58 -6.22
C ALA A 315 -21.69 -7.74 -7.48
N LEU A 316 -23.01 -7.72 -7.34
CA LEU A 316 -23.95 -7.77 -8.47
C LEU A 316 -23.80 -6.56 -9.41
N HIS A 317 -23.62 -5.36 -8.84
CA HIS A 317 -23.38 -4.15 -9.64
C HIS A 317 -22.05 -4.24 -10.41
N TRP A 318 -20.98 -4.68 -9.75
CA TRP A 318 -19.68 -4.89 -10.39
C TRP A 318 -19.73 -5.94 -11.49
N GLU A 319 -20.45 -7.03 -11.29
CA GLU A 319 -20.65 -8.06 -12.31
C GLU A 319 -21.31 -7.47 -13.56
N LYS A 320 -22.36 -6.66 -13.38
CA LYS A 320 -23.08 -5.99 -14.47
C LYS A 320 -22.20 -4.99 -15.24
N CYS A 321 -21.34 -4.26 -14.53
CA CYS A 321 -20.52 -3.20 -15.14
C CYS A 321 -19.10 -3.65 -15.51
N ARG A 322 -18.75 -4.92 -15.29
CA ARG A 322 -17.37 -5.43 -15.43
C ARG A 322 -16.77 -5.13 -16.80
N GLU A 323 -17.48 -5.47 -17.87
CA GLU A 323 -16.97 -5.30 -19.23
C GLU A 323 -16.75 -3.82 -19.58
N GLU A 324 -17.68 -2.94 -19.19
CA GLU A 324 -17.57 -1.51 -19.43
C GLU A 324 -16.41 -0.92 -18.61
N TYR A 325 -16.27 -1.32 -17.35
CA TYR A 325 -15.17 -0.89 -16.48
C TYR A 325 -13.82 -1.32 -17.06
N ASP A 326 -13.68 -2.57 -17.50
CA ASP A 326 -12.45 -3.08 -18.12
C ASP A 326 -12.11 -2.30 -19.41
N MET A 327 -13.12 -2.01 -20.24
CA MET A 327 -12.94 -1.17 -21.43
C MET A 327 -12.49 0.25 -21.06
N LEU A 328 -13.09 0.85 -20.03
CA LEU A 328 -12.79 2.20 -19.56
C LEU A 328 -11.53 2.30 -18.68
N THR A 329 -10.88 1.19 -18.33
CA THR A 329 -9.60 1.19 -17.59
C THR A 329 -8.42 0.82 -18.48
N ARG A 330 -8.63 0.14 -19.61
CA ARG A 330 -7.59 -0.12 -20.64
C ARG A 330 -6.97 1.17 -21.17
N ARG A 331 -5.63 1.25 -21.26
CA ARG A 331 -4.91 2.47 -21.69
C ARG A 331 -5.59 3.16 -22.89
N PRO A 332 -5.86 4.47 -22.83
CA PRO A 332 -6.44 5.20 -23.95
C PRO A 332 -5.53 5.11 -25.18
N ALA A 333 -6.10 5.09 -26.38
CA ALA A 333 -5.33 5.10 -27.61
C ALA A 333 -4.47 6.37 -27.70
N ASP A 334 -3.26 6.22 -28.23
CA ASP A 334 -2.37 7.37 -28.48
C ASP A 334 -3.11 8.36 -29.41
N GLY A 335 -3.23 9.62 -28.98
CA GLY A 335 -4.03 10.65 -29.67
C GLY A 335 -5.45 10.87 -29.14
N SER A 336 -5.83 10.24 -28.02
CA SER A 336 -7.11 10.54 -27.35
C SER A 336 -7.22 12.02 -26.98
N THR A 337 -8.32 12.67 -27.34
CA THR A 337 -8.54 14.09 -27.06
C THR A 337 -8.85 14.33 -25.59
N ALA A 338 -8.64 15.56 -25.10
CA ALA A 338 -9.00 15.94 -23.73
C ALA A 338 -10.49 15.67 -23.42
N GLN A 339 -11.38 15.89 -24.40
CA GLN A 339 -12.80 15.61 -24.27
C GLN A 339 -13.09 14.10 -24.10
N GLN A 340 -12.40 13.24 -24.84
CA GLN A 340 -12.55 11.78 -24.70
C GLN A 340 -12.06 11.29 -23.34
N LEU A 341 -10.94 11.82 -22.85
CA LEU A 341 -10.44 11.52 -21.51
C LEU A 341 -11.42 11.99 -20.42
N GLN A 342 -12.04 13.15 -20.60
CA GLN A 342 -13.06 13.64 -19.66
C GLN A 342 -14.31 12.76 -19.68
N GLN A 343 -14.85 12.42 -20.85
CA GLN A 343 -16.01 11.55 -20.98
C GLN A 343 -15.74 10.18 -20.33
N ARG A 344 -14.55 9.64 -20.53
CA ARG A 344 -14.11 8.39 -19.92
C ARG A 344 -14.08 8.45 -18.40
N ARG A 345 -13.54 9.54 -17.82
CA ARG A 345 -13.57 9.77 -16.36
C ARG A 345 -14.99 9.87 -15.83
N SER A 346 -15.87 10.60 -16.53
CA SER A 346 -17.28 10.72 -16.14
C SER A 346 -18.01 9.37 -16.16
N ARG A 347 -17.72 8.49 -17.13
CA ARG A 347 -18.30 7.15 -17.17
C ARG A 347 -17.78 6.24 -16.05
N LEU A 348 -16.47 6.30 -15.75
CA LEU A 348 -15.91 5.58 -14.59
C LEU A 348 -16.58 6.04 -13.29
N ALA A 349 -16.67 7.34 -13.08
CA ALA A 349 -17.37 7.90 -11.92
C ALA A 349 -18.84 7.47 -11.85
N ALA A 350 -19.53 7.34 -12.99
CA ALA A 350 -20.91 6.85 -13.02
C ALA A 350 -21.03 5.36 -12.67
N ILE A 351 -20.02 4.53 -12.98
CA ILE A 351 -19.96 3.13 -12.55
C ILE A 351 -19.68 3.03 -11.05
N GLU A 352 -18.83 3.91 -10.51
CA GLU A 352 -18.43 3.91 -9.10
C GLU A 352 -19.50 4.52 -8.17
N ALA A 353 -20.29 5.50 -8.64
CA ALA A 353 -21.27 6.20 -7.82
C ALA A 353 -22.30 5.29 -7.10
N PRO A 354 -22.85 4.22 -7.70
CA PRO A 354 -23.70 3.27 -6.98
C PRO A 354 -22.99 2.53 -5.84
N ILE A 355 -21.68 2.26 -5.98
CA ILE A 355 -20.88 1.64 -4.91
C ILE A 355 -20.71 2.61 -3.74
N ASP A 356 -20.44 3.89 -4.04
CA ASP A 356 -20.38 4.94 -3.02
C ASP A 356 -21.72 5.10 -2.30
N ALA A 357 -22.84 5.05 -3.04
CA ALA A 357 -24.17 5.11 -2.45
C ALA A 357 -24.45 3.91 -1.52
N LEU A 358 -24.01 2.70 -1.88
CA LEU A 358 -24.11 1.52 -1.02
C LEU A 358 -23.25 1.67 0.25
N TYR A 359 -22.07 2.29 0.16
CA TYR A 359 -21.25 2.59 1.33
C TYR A 359 -21.92 3.63 2.25
N GLN A 360 -22.50 4.70 1.69
CA GLN A 360 -23.26 5.66 2.51
C GLN A 360 -24.49 5.01 3.17
N GLU A 361 -25.14 4.06 2.49
CA GLU A 361 -26.21 3.26 3.06
C GLU A 361 -25.70 2.35 4.20
N LEU A 362 -24.50 1.76 4.08
CA LEU A 362 -23.85 1.02 5.16
C LEU A 362 -23.68 1.91 6.39
N VAL A 363 -23.06 3.08 6.23
CA VAL A 363 -22.85 4.05 7.33
C VAL A 363 -24.18 4.42 7.97
N ARG A 364 -25.18 4.81 7.17
CA ARG A 364 -26.51 5.21 7.66
C ARG A 364 -27.20 4.10 8.45
N ARG A 365 -27.12 2.85 7.99
CA ARG A 365 -27.73 1.70 8.70
C ARG A 365 -26.98 1.36 9.98
N LEU A 366 -25.65 1.47 9.98
CA LEU A 366 -24.83 1.23 11.16
C LEU A 366 -25.04 2.31 12.23
N ASP A 367 -25.16 3.57 11.86
CA ASP A 367 -25.41 4.70 12.79
C ASP A 367 -26.71 4.56 13.59
N ALA A 368 -27.67 3.77 13.09
CA ALA A 368 -28.92 3.47 13.78
C ALA A 368 -28.81 2.32 14.82
N LEU A 369 -27.71 1.55 14.83
CA LEU A 369 -27.54 0.40 15.73
C LEU A 369 -27.18 0.79 17.17
N PRO A 370 -26.23 1.73 17.44
CA PRO A 370 -25.86 2.08 18.80
C PRO A 370 -27.02 2.69 19.58
N THR A 371 -27.15 2.33 20.85
CA THR A 371 -28.06 2.98 21.79
C THR A 371 -27.60 4.41 22.11
N THR A 372 -28.51 5.27 22.58
CA THR A 372 -28.15 6.62 23.02
C THR A 372 -27.07 6.63 24.10
N ALA A 373 -27.02 5.60 24.96
CA ALA A 373 -25.96 5.45 25.96
C ALA A 373 -24.59 5.16 25.31
N GLN A 374 -24.54 4.20 24.36
CA GLN A 374 -23.32 3.90 23.60
C GLN A 374 -22.84 5.10 22.77
N GLN A 375 -23.76 5.86 22.15
CA GLN A 375 -23.42 7.07 21.40
C GLN A 375 -22.80 8.15 22.30
N ARG A 376 -23.33 8.35 23.51
CA ARG A 376 -22.76 9.28 24.49
C ARG A 376 -21.40 8.82 25.00
N ALA A 377 -21.23 7.53 25.25
CA ALA A 377 -19.97 6.95 25.71
C ALA A 377 -18.86 7.02 24.64
N ALA A 378 -19.22 6.86 23.36
CA ALA A 378 -18.28 6.94 22.23
C ALA A 378 -17.97 8.37 21.77
N ARG A 379 -18.67 9.38 22.31
CA ARG A 379 -18.33 10.79 22.08
C ARG A 379 -17.08 11.11 22.89
N PRO A 380 -15.98 11.56 22.27
CA PRO A 380 -14.83 12.01 23.03
C PRO A 380 -15.29 13.11 24.00
N PRO A 381 -14.76 13.13 25.25
CA PRO A 381 -15.07 14.20 26.18
C PRO A 381 -14.77 15.53 25.47
N ASP A 382 -15.82 16.32 25.27
CA ASP A 382 -15.81 17.54 24.47
C ASP A 382 -14.66 18.42 24.98
N SER A 383 -13.70 18.78 24.13
CA SER A 383 -12.57 19.69 24.41
C SER A 383 -13.01 21.12 24.78
N ARG A 384 -14.30 21.32 25.05
CA ARG A 384 -14.95 22.58 25.40
C ARG A 384 -14.90 22.92 26.88
N GLN A 385 -14.32 22.07 27.73
CA GLN A 385 -14.04 22.45 29.13
C GLN A 385 -12.80 23.33 29.30
N GLU A 386 -11.99 23.58 28.25
CA GLU A 386 -10.82 24.47 28.34
C GLU A 386 -11.12 25.97 28.07
N ALA A 387 -12.34 26.34 27.67
CA ALA A 387 -12.66 27.75 27.36
C ALA A 387 -13.32 28.54 28.51
N ASP A 388 -13.57 27.91 29.67
CA ASP A 388 -14.28 28.53 30.80
C ASP A 388 -13.44 28.48 32.09
N THR A 389 -12.15 28.77 31.97
CA THR A 389 -11.33 29.18 33.12
C THR A 389 -11.25 30.72 33.13
N PRO A 390 -11.79 31.40 34.16
CA PRO A 390 -11.89 32.86 34.22
C PRO A 390 -10.56 33.59 34.33
#